data_AF-A0A416HES1-F1
#
_entry.id   AF-A0A416HES1-F1
#
_cell.length_a   1.000
_cell.length_b   1.000
_cell.length_c   1.000
_cell.angle_alpha   90.00
_cell.angle_beta   90.00
_cell.angle_gamma   90.00
#
_symmetry.space_group_name_H-M   'P 1'
#
loop_
_entity.id
_entity.type
_entity.pdbx_description
1 polymer ?
#
loop_
_entity_poly.entity_id
_entity_poly.type
_entity_poly.pdbx_seq_one_letter_code
_entity_poly.pdbx_strand_id
1 'polypeptide(L)'
;MAYKPIESHEEYLKNLEHYRKIKKNAWQSMTLEEKIDFFDGIHTDHVPMFDENGNDTLWTLWNYGEIYKEFIQHPEMFSVTDISKFIDMLDDDCYQPSFMDDTLKVIRSIIRFHGKDGAIYLLSHLQNVPEQGKEYGLCRSLRYLIVDNITFPYLKEAIALADDSIRNMLSRILHGEISGVTSPLKYAEGVERERICELEVLISSTSENK
;
A
#
# COMPACT_ATOMS: atom_id res chain seq x y z
N MET A 1 -1.14 10.02 -8.74
CA MET A 1 -0.87 11.13 -7.79
C MET A 1 -1.90 11.02 -6.67
N ALA A 2 -1.58 11.37 -5.42
CA ALA A 2 -2.60 11.40 -4.36
C ALA A 2 -3.54 12.60 -4.54
N TYR A 3 -4.84 12.36 -4.66
CA TYR A 3 -5.84 13.45 -4.68
C TYR A 3 -5.89 14.19 -3.33
N LYS A 4 -6.23 15.48 -3.36
CA LYS A 4 -6.35 16.32 -2.15
C LYS A 4 -7.76 16.22 -1.58
N PRO A 5 -8.00 15.72 -0.36
CA PRO A 5 -9.35 15.47 0.18
C PRO A 5 -10.37 16.58 -0.12
N ILE A 6 -11.60 16.18 -0.48
CA ILE A 6 -12.69 17.13 -0.74
C ILE A 6 -12.98 17.95 0.53
N GLU A 7 -12.95 19.28 0.42
CA GLU A 7 -13.03 20.18 1.58
C GLU A 7 -14.46 20.67 1.87
N SER A 8 -15.43 20.43 0.96
CA SER A 8 -16.80 20.89 1.14
C SER A 8 -17.87 20.00 0.49
N HIS A 9 -19.09 20.03 1.04
CA HIS A 9 -20.24 19.32 0.47
C HIS A 9 -20.60 19.82 -0.94
N GLU A 10 -20.40 21.11 -1.24
CA GLU A 10 -20.68 21.66 -2.57
C GLU A 10 -19.71 21.11 -3.63
N GLU A 11 -18.43 20.97 -3.27
CA GLU A 11 -17.42 20.34 -4.11
C GLU A 11 -17.72 18.87 -4.35
N TYR A 12 -18.14 18.15 -3.29
CA TYR A 12 -18.62 16.77 -3.41
C TYR A 12 -19.77 16.64 -4.41
N LEU A 13 -20.81 17.49 -4.32
CA LEU A 13 -21.95 17.46 -5.23
C LEU A 13 -21.56 17.77 -6.68
N LYS A 14 -20.60 18.67 -6.91
CA LYS A 14 -20.06 18.95 -8.26
C LYS A 14 -19.34 17.73 -8.83
N ASN A 15 -18.52 17.05 -8.02
CA ASN A 15 -17.86 15.81 -8.44
C ASN A 15 -18.88 14.70 -8.70
N LEU A 16 -19.91 14.59 -7.86
CA LEU A 16 -20.98 13.60 -8.01
C LEU A 16 -21.66 13.65 -9.38
N GLU A 17 -21.93 14.83 -9.93
CA GLU A 17 -22.55 14.97 -11.26
C GLU A 17 -21.70 14.36 -12.38
N HIS A 18 -20.37 14.40 -12.26
CA HIS A 18 -19.46 13.76 -13.21
C HIS A 18 -19.64 12.23 -13.18
N TYR A 19 -19.67 11.64 -11.99
CA TYR A 19 -19.71 10.19 -11.80
C TYR A 19 -21.11 9.57 -11.98
N ARG A 20 -22.19 10.35 -11.92
CA ARG A 20 -23.55 9.84 -12.26
C ARG A 20 -23.67 9.23 -13.65
N LYS A 21 -22.79 9.63 -14.57
CA LYS A 21 -22.77 9.12 -15.95
C LYS A 21 -21.91 7.88 -16.13
N ILE A 22 -21.15 7.50 -15.11
CA ILE A 22 -20.28 6.32 -15.19
C ILE A 22 -21.13 5.06 -15.29
N LYS A 23 -20.69 4.15 -16.15
CA LYS A 23 -21.39 2.88 -16.37
C LYS A 23 -20.74 1.79 -15.54
N LYS A 24 -21.53 0.77 -15.22
CA LYS A 24 -21.00 -0.53 -14.80
C LYS A 24 -20.01 -1.01 -15.86
N ASN A 25 -18.79 -1.37 -15.44
CA ASN A 25 -17.66 -1.79 -16.28
C ASN A 25 -16.92 -0.67 -17.06
N ALA A 26 -17.07 0.60 -16.70
CA ALA A 26 -16.25 1.68 -17.26
C ALA A 26 -14.74 1.45 -17.07
N TRP A 27 -14.33 0.70 -16.03
CA TRP A 27 -12.95 0.32 -15.78
C TRP A 27 -12.28 -0.40 -16.97
N GLN A 28 -13.04 -1.13 -17.79
CA GLN A 28 -12.48 -1.91 -18.90
C GLN A 28 -11.89 -1.03 -20.01
N SER A 29 -12.35 0.21 -20.13
CA SER A 29 -11.82 1.18 -21.10
C SER A 29 -10.75 2.10 -20.52
N MET A 30 -10.49 2.04 -19.21
CA MET A 30 -9.48 2.88 -18.57
C MET A 30 -8.07 2.36 -18.88
N THR A 31 -7.16 3.28 -19.13
CA THR A 31 -5.71 3.05 -19.10
C THR A 31 -5.25 2.68 -17.69
N LEU A 32 -4.03 2.17 -17.55
CA LEU A 32 -3.46 1.86 -16.24
C LEU A 32 -3.44 3.10 -15.32
N GLU A 33 -3.01 4.25 -15.84
CA GLU A 33 -2.94 5.48 -15.04
C GLU A 33 -4.34 5.92 -14.59
N GLU A 34 -5.33 5.89 -15.49
CA GLU A 34 -6.72 6.20 -15.12
C GLU A 34 -7.28 5.24 -14.06
N LYS A 35 -6.88 3.96 -14.08
CA LYS A 35 -7.26 2.99 -13.05
C LYS A 35 -6.61 3.30 -11.70
N ILE A 36 -5.33 3.68 -11.70
CA ILE A 36 -4.60 4.05 -10.47
C ILE A 36 -5.21 5.31 -9.88
N ASP A 37 -5.48 6.33 -10.70
CA ASP A 37 -6.13 7.56 -10.25
C ASP A 37 -7.57 7.28 -9.77
N PHE A 38 -8.34 6.42 -10.44
CA PHE A 38 -9.67 6.04 -9.97
C PHE A 38 -9.60 5.30 -8.62
N PHE A 39 -8.61 4.43 -8.45
CA PHE A 39 -8.39 3.66 -7.22
C PHE A 39 -8.08 4.58 -6.03
N ASP A 40 -7.13 5.51 -6.19
CA ASP A 40 -6.82 6.54 -5.17
C ASP A 40 -7.99 7.51 -4.93
N GLY A 41 -8.71 7.86 -6.00
CA GLY A 41 -9.85 8.75 -5.91
C GLY A 41 -10.96 8.21 -5.00
N ILE A 42 -11.13 6.89 -4.90
CA ILE A 42 -12.06 6.28 -3.94
C ILE A 42 -11.56 6.47 -2.50
N HIS A 43 -10.25 6.33 -2.26
CA HIS A 43 -9.65 6.43 -0.92
C HIS A 43 -9.75 7.83 -0.34
N THR A 44 -9.78 8.83 -1.21
CA THR A 44 -9.76 10.27 -0.89
C THR A 44 -11.11 10.96 -1.11
N ASP A 45 -12.20 10.19 -1.30
CA ASP A 45 -13.55 10.65 -1.62
C ASP A 45 -13.70 11.47 -2.93
N HIS A 46 -12.66 11.56 -3.77
CA HIS A 46 -12.72 12.22 -5.09
C HIS A 46 -13.63 11.50 -6.07
N VAL A 47 -13.63 10.18 -5.99
CA VAL A 47 -14.55 9.30 -6.67
C VAL A 47 -15.62 8.94 -5.62
N PRO A 48 -16.82 9.52 -5.70
CA PRO A 48 -17.87 9.28 -4.72
C PRO A 48 -18.35 7.83 -4.84
N MET A 49 -18.44 7.13 -3.71
CA MET A 49 -19.03 5.79 -3.64
C MET A 49 -20.55 5.81 -3.57
N PHE A 50 -21.10 6.85 -2.94
CA PHE A 50 -22.53 6.97 -2.69
C PHE A 50 -23.10 8.20 -3.40
N ASP A 51 -24.38 8.16 -3.74
CA ASP A 51 -25.10 9.34 -4.18
C ASP A 51 -25.40 10.31 -3.02
N GLU A 52 -26.05 11.44 -3.30
CA GLU A 52 -26.39 12.46 -2.30
C GLU A 52 -27.29 11.94 -1.17
N ASN A 53 -27.93 10.79 -1.35
CA ASN A 53 -28.79 10.15 -0.36
C ASN A 53 -28.09 8.99 0.36
N GLY A 54 -26.81 8.75 0.08
CA GLY A 54 -26.05 7.65 0.66
C GLY A 54 -26.27 6.29 -0.01
N ASN A 55 -26.87 6.24 -1.21
CA ASN A 55 -27.07 4.96 -1.91
C ASN A 55 -25.90 4.62 -2.83
N ASP A 56 -25.50 3.35 -2.87
CA ASP A 56 -24.54 2.82 -3.84
C ASP A 56 -25.21 2.61 -5.21
N THR A 57 -25.42 3.72 -5.93
CA THR A 57 -26.05 3.73 -7.26
C THR A 57 -25.10 4.15 -8.37
N LEU A 58 -23.89 4.60 -8.01
CA LEU A 58 -22.93 5.21 -8.93
C LEU A 58 -22.03 4.20 -9.65
N TRP A 59 -22.12 2.90 -9.34
CA TRP A 59 -21.23 1.85 -9.86
C TRP A 59 -19.74 2.08 -9.60
N THR A 60 -19.34 3.14 -8.91
CA THR A 60 -17.94 3.47 -8.64
C THR A 60 -17.29 2.43 -7.75
N LEU A 61 -18.00 1.97 -6.72
CA LEU A 61 -17.55 0.87 -5.85
C LEU A 61 -17.41 -0.46 -6.62
N TRP A 62 -18.32 -0.74 -7.58
CA TRP A 62 -18.18 -1.90 -8.46
C TRP A 62 -16.92 -1.80 -9.33
N ASN A 63 -16.69 -0.65 -9.97
CA ASN A 63 -15.50 -0.43 -10.80
C ASN A 63 -14.21 -0.52 -9.95
N TYR A 64 -14.20 0.05 -8.74
CA TYR A 64 -13.10 -0.08 -7.78
C TYR A 64 -12.77 -1.55 -7.49
N GLY A 65 -13.79 -2.36 -7.17
CA GLY A 65 -13.60 -3.78 -6.87
C GLY A 65 -13.04 -4.59 -8.03
N GLU A 66 -13.41 -4.26 -9.27
CA GLU A 66 -12.87 -4.91 -10.47
C GLU A 66 -11.45 -4.44 -10.79
N ILE A 67 -11.15 -3.14 -10.65
CA ILE A 67 -9.80 -2.59 -10.78
C ILE A 67 -8.86 -3.23 -9.77
N TYR A 68 -9.26 -3.30 -8.51
CA TYR A 68 -8.50 -3.98 -7.46
C TYR A 68 -8.19 -5.43 -7.83
N LYS A 69 -9.18 -6.20 -8.30
CA LYS A 69 -8.96 -7.59 -8.73
C LYS A 69 -7.97 -7.67 -9.89
N GLU A 70 -8.09 -6.79 -10.88
CA GLU A 70 -7.17 -6.74 -12.02
C GLU A 70 -5.74 -6.44 -11.55
N PHE A 71 -5.55 -5.47 -10.65
CA PHE A 71 -4.24 -5.13 -10.08
C PHE A 71 -3.58 -6.32 -9.37
N ILE A 72 -4.36 -7.14 -8.68
CA ILE A 72 -3.86 -8.35 -8.01
C ILE A 72 -3.57 -9.48 -9.00
N GLN A 73 -4.42 -9.66 -10.01
CA GLN A 73 -4.33 -10.77 -10.96
C GLN A 73 -3.31 -10.54 -12.07
N HIS A 74 -3.05 -9.28 -12.42
CA HIS A 74 -2.18 -8.86 -13.51
C HIS A 74 -1.06 -7.92 -13.06
N PRO A 75 -0.22 -8.31 -12.08
CA PRO A 75 0.84 -7.45 -11.57
C PRO A 75 1.91 -7.11 -12.63
N GLU A 76 1.98 -7.85 -13.74
CA GLU A 76 2.84 -7.57 -14.89
C GLU A 76 2.54 -6.24 -15.58
N MET A 77 1.35 -5.66 -15.35
CA MET A 77 1.00 -4.35 -15.89
C MET A 77 1.79 -3.21 -15.22
N PHE A 78 2.31 -3.45 -14.01
CA PHE A 78 3.08 -2.48 -13.25
C PHE A 78 4.57 -2.63 -13.50
N SER A 79 5.25 -1.49 -13.59
CA SER A 79 6.69 -1.42 -13.35
C SER A 79 6.99 -1.53 -11.85
N VAL A 80 8.22 -1.88 -11.50
CA VAL A 80 8.66 -1.86 -10.10
C VAL A 80 8.51 -0.47 -9.46
N THR A 81 8.68 0.59 -10.26
CA THR A 81 8.59 1.98 -9.78
C THR A 81 7.17 2.39 -9.40
N ASP A 82 6.14 1.72 -9.93
CA ASP A 82 4.74 2.01 -9.61
C ASP A 82 4.39 1.70 -8.16
N ILE A 83 5.21 0.94 -7.42
CA ILE A 83 5.07 0.76 -5.96
C ILE A 83 4.99 2.13 -5.26
N SER A 84 5.76 3.13 -5.71
CA SER A 84 5.73 4.47 -5.13
C SER A 84 4.35 5.13 -5.20
N LYS A 85 3.62 4.92 -6.31
CA LYS A 85 2.27 5.46 -6.46
C LYS A 85 1.32 4.93 -5.40
N PHE A 86 1.47 3.66 -5.00
CA PHE A 86 0.65 3.04 -3.96
C PHE A 86 1.13 3.37 -2.53
N ILE A 87 2.43 3.65 -2.35
CA ILE A 87 2.94 4.19 -1.07
C ILE A 87 2.31 5.56 -0.79
N ASP A 88 2.20 6.41 -1.81
CA ASP A 88 1.63 7.76 -1.68
C ASP A 88 0.14 7.75 -1.30
N MET A 89 -0.57 6.63 -1.53
CA MET A 89 -2.00 6.46 -1.21
C MET A 89 -2.24 6.06 0.25
N LEU A 90 -1.20 5.71 1.01
CA LEU A 90 -1.37 5.19 2.36
C LEU A 90 -1.75 6.31 3.33
N ASP A 91 -2.83 6.06 4.07
CA ASP A 91 -3.42 6.99 5.02
C ASP A 91 -4.01 6.22 6.22
N ASP A 92 -3.44 6.45 7.40
CA ASP A 92 -3.82 5.87 8.68
C ASP A 92 -5.18 6.39 9.15
N ASP A 93 -5.61 7.56 8.68
CA ASP A 93 -6.91 8.18 8.96
C ASP A 93 -7.97 7.85 7.88
N CYS A 94 -7.66 6.95 6.93
CA CYS A 94 -8.63 6.53 5.92
C CYS A 94 -9.91 6.01 6.57
N TYR A 95 -11.05 6.61 6.20
CA TYR A 95 -12.36 6.30 6.80
C TYR A 95 -12.77 4.84 6.64
N GLN A 96 -12.23 4.14 5.64
CA GLN A 96 -12.46 2.73 5.38
C GLN A 96 -11.13 1.96 5.39
N PRO A 97 -10.72 1.40 6.54
CA PRO A 97 -9.46 0.67 6.71
C PRO A 97 -9.19 -0.45 5.70
N SER A 98 -10.24 -1.06 5.12
CA SER A 98 -10.09 -2.11 4.12
C SER A 98 -9.46 -1.62 2.81
N PHE A 99 -9.57 -0.33 2.49
CA PHE A 99 -8.95 0.25 1.29
C PHE A 99 -7.43 0.33 1.40
N MET A 100 -6.93 0.62 2.60
CA MET A 100 -5.51 0.53 2.87
C MET A 100 -5.01 -0.92 2.80
N ASP A 101 -5.79 -1.88 3.31
CA ASP A 101 -5.48 -3.29 3.13
C ASP A 101 -5.45 -3.70 1.64
N ASP A 102 -6.34 -3.18 0.81
CA ASP A 102 -6.32 -3.44 -0.63
C ASP A 102 -5.07 -2.85 -1.29
N THR A 103 -4.68 -1.62 -0.95
CA THR A 103 -3.43 -0.99 -1.40
C THR A 103 -2.20 -1.82 -1.03
N LEU A 104 -2.13 -2.31 0.21
CA LEU A 104 -1.04 -3.18 0.65
C LEU A 104 -1.02 -4.52 -0.10
N LYS A 105 -2.18 -5.10 -0.44
CA LYS A 105 -2.24 -6.30 -1.26
C LYS A 105 -1.76 -6.03 -2.69
N VAL A 106 -2.04 -4.86 -3.26
CA VAL A 106 -1.53 -4.45 -4.58
C VAL A 106 -0.01 -4.34 -4.55
N ILE A 107 0.55 -3.59 -3.58
CA ILE A 107 2.01 -3.51 -3.38
C ILE A 107 2.63 -4.91 -3.27
N ARG A 108 2.05 -5.79 -2.43
CA ARG A 108 2.52 -7.17 -2.28
C ARG A 108 2.44 -7.94 -3.59
N SER A 109 1.38 -7.77 -4.40
CA SER A 109 1.25 -8.45 -5.69
C SER A 109 2.35 -8.03 -6.67
N ILE A 110 2.64 -6.73 -6.74
CA ILE A 110 3.75 -6.18 -7.54
C ILE A 110 5.08 -6.78 -7.08
N ILE A 111 5.32 -6.87 -5.77
CA ILE A 111 6.54 -7.48 -5.20
C ILE A 111 6.61 -8.98 -5.49
N ARG A 112 5.49 -9.72 -5.46
CA ARG A 112 5.48 -11.14 -5.84
C ARG A 112 5.91 -11.34 -7.29
N PHE A 113 5.54 -10.42 -8.18
CA PHE A 113 5.88 -10.49 -9.59
C PHE A 113 7.32 -10.07 -9.88
N HIS A 114 7.75 -8.90 -9.37
CA HIS A 114 9.13 -8.39 -9.57
C HIS A 114 10.16 -9.01 -8.63
N GLY A 115 9.71 -9.85 -7.68
CA GLY A 115 10.55 -10.57 -6.75
C GLY A 115 11.38 -9.67 -5.85
N LYS A 116 12.67 -10.00 -5.73
CA LYS A 116 13.65 -9.25 -4.93
C LYS A 116 13.72 -7.78 -5.32
N ASP A 117 13.63 -7.44 -6.60
CA ASP A 117 13.76 -6.05 -7.06
C ASP A 117 12.59 -5.20 -6.55
N GLY A 118 11.38 -5.78 -6.47
CA GLY A 118 10.24 -5.14 -5.82
C GLY A 118 10.46 -4.92 -4.32
N ALA A 119 11.00 -5.91 -3.60
CA ALA A 119 11.32 -5.76 -2.18
C ALA A 119 12.39 -4.67 -1.95
N ILE A 120 13.46 -4.63 -2.74
CA ILE A 120 14.49 -3.57 -2.70
C ILE A 120 13.86 -2.20 -2.94
N TYR A 121 12.98 -2.10 -3.93
CA TYR A 121 12.32 -0.85 -4.25
C TYR A 121 11.46 -0.35 -3.09
N LEU A 122 10.63 -1.21 -2.49
CA LEU A 122 9.86 -0.85 -1.30
C LEU A 122 10.77 -0.35 -0.17
N LEU A 123 11.80 -1.12 0.18
CA LEU A 123 12.71 -0.79 1.29
C LEU A 123 13.42 0.55 1.10
N SER A 124 13.87 0.84 -0.12
CA SER A 124 14.53 2.13 -0.45
C SER A 124 13.59 3.33 -0.44
N HIS A 125 12.27 3.11 -0.45
CA HIS A 125 11.25 4.15 -0.47
C HIS A 125 10.45 4.26 0.84
N LEU A 126 10.78 3.48 1.88
CA LEU A 126 10.11 3.58 3.19
C LEU A 126 10.19 5.01 3.79
N GLN A 127 11.29 5.73 3.53
CA GLN A 127 11.46 7.11 3.98
C GLN A 127 10.50 8.11 3.31
N ASN A 128 9.90 7.71 2.18
CA ASN A 128 8.96 8.53 1.42
C ASN A 128 7.50 8.26 1.81
N VAL A 129 7.23 7.31 2.71
CA VAL A 129 5.88 7.05 3.21
C VAL A 129 5.32 8.36 3.80
N PRO A 130 4.11 8.78 3.39
CA PRO A 130 3.48 9.99 3.91
C PRO A 130 3.37 9.95 5.44
N GLU A 131 3.45 11.11 6.10
CA GLU A 131 3.35 11.20 7.56
C GLU A 131 2.06 10.57 8.08
N GLN A 132 0.95 10.83 7.38
CA GLN A 132 -0.36 10.30 7.70
C GLN A 132 -0.50 8.80 7.42
N GLY A 133 0.41 8.16 6.70
CA GLY A 133 0.31 6.75 6.29
C GLY A 133 1.34 5.83 6.95
N LYS A 134 1.97 6.26 8.05
CA LYS A 134 3.13 5.57 8.62
C LYS A 134 2.80 4.22 9.23
N GLU A 135 1.66 4.04 9.89
CA GLU A 135 1.25 2.74 10.43
C GLU A 135 1.03 1.75 9.29
N TYR A 136 0.30 2.12 8.24
CA TYR A 136 0.12 1.24 7.08
C TYR A 136 1.41 1.03 6.28
N GLY A 137 2.14 2.11 5.98
CA GLY A 137 3.28 2.12 5.07
C GLY A 137 4.58 1.60 5.66
N LEU A 138 4.76 1.64 6.98
CA LEU A 138 5.96 1.11 7.64
C LEU A 138 5.68 -0.21 8.36
N CYS A 139 4.69 -0.24 9.25
CA CYS A 139 4.38 -1.45 10.03
C CYS A 139 3.66 -2.48 9.18
N ARG A 140 2.48 -2.15 8.66
CA ARG A 140 1.63 -3.15 8.00
C ARG A 140 2.21 -3.64 6.68
N SER A 141 2.81 -2.78 5.88
CA SER A 141 3.50 -3.17 4.64
C SER A 141 4.55 -4.26 4.90
N LEU A 142 5.40 -4.09 5.91
CA LEU A 142 6.39 -5.09 6.32
C LEU A 142 5.70 -6.38 6.81
N ARG A 143 4.66 -6.28 7.65
CA ARG A 143 3.91 -7.45 8.11
C ARG A 143 3.34 -8.25 6.95
N TYR A 144 2.77 -7.59 5.94
CA TYR A 144 2.24 -8.25 4.73
C TYR A 144 3.31 -9.04 3.98
N LEU A 145 4.55 -8.55 3.95
CA LEU A 145 5.67 -9.27 3.35
C LEU A 145 6.21 -10.40 4.23
N ILE A 146 6.21 -10.21 5.55
CA ILE A 146 6.68 -11.19 6.55
C ILE A 146 5.77 -12.42 6.56
N VAL A 147 4.45 -12.24 6.56
CA VAL A 147 3.50 -13.37 6.67
C VAL A 147 3.34 -14.14 5.36
N ASP A 148 3.65 -13.54 4.21
CA ASP A 148 3.53 -14.21 2.91
C ASP A 148 4.77 -15.05 2.58
N ASN A 149 4.56 -16.35 2.34
CA ASN A 149 5.61 -17.33 2.06
C ASN A 149 6.41 -17.03 0.78
N ILE A 150 5.81 -16.28 -0.15
CA ILE A 150 6.45 -15.94 -1.42
C ILE A 150 7.32 -14.69 -1.28
N THR A 151 6.83 -13.64 -0.61
CA THR A 151 7.60 -12.39 -0.48
C THR A 151 8.62 -12.41 0.63
N PHE A 152 8.45 -13.24 1.66
CA PHE A 152 9.40 -13.28 2.78
C PHE A 152 10.84 -13.61 2.35
N PRO A 153 11.11 -14.60 1.47
CA PRO A 153 12.44 -14.79 0.90
C PRO A 153 13.01 -13.54 0.21
N TYR A 154 12.20 -12.85 -0.60
CA TYR A 154 12.62 -11.63 -1.29
C TYR A 154 12.96 -10.50 -0.32
N LEU A 155 12.21 -10.37 0.78
CA LEU A 155 12.49 -9.40 1.84
C LEU A 155 13.85 -9.67 2.49
N LYS A 156 14.20 -10.93 2.77
CA LYS A 156 15.50 -11.30 3.32
C LYS A 156 16.64 -10.94 2.37
N GLU A 157 16.49 -11.28 1.09
CA GLU A 157 17.47 -10.93 0.07
C GLU A 157 17.65 -9.41 -0.06
N ALA A 158 16.57 -8.64 0.00
CA ALA A 158 16.62 -7.19 -0.05
C ALA A 158 17.33 -6.58 1.19
N ILE A 159 17.08 -7.11 2.39
CA ILE A 159 17.75 -6.67 3.64
C ILE A 159 19.25 -6.97 3.62
N ALA A 160 19.64 -8.12 3.07
CA ALA A 160 21.05 -8.49 2.92
C ALA A 160 21.81 -7.50 2.01
N LEU A 161 21.12 -6.87 1.06
CA LEU A 161 21.68 -5.87 0.14
C LEU A 161 21.47 -4.42 0.58
N ALA A 162 20.62 -4.18 1.60
CA ALA A 162 20.32 -2.86 2.11
C ALA A 162 21.55 -2.18 2.74
N ASP A 163 21.62 -0.86 2.63
CA ASP A 163 22.63 -0.06 3.32
C ASP A 163 22.29 0.11 4.82
N ASP A 164 23.21 0.72 5.56
CA ASP A 164 23.09 0.91 7.00
C ASP A 164 21.91 1.84 7.36
N SER A 165 21.54 2.77 6.48
CA SER A 165 20.42 3.68 6.68
C SER A 165 19.08 2.95 6.62
N ILE A 166 18.88 2.14 5.58
CA ILE A 166 17.69 1.31 5.43
C ILE A 166 17.59 0.29 6.57
N ARG A 167 18.70 -0.36 6.94
CA ARG A 167 18.73 -1.32 8.07
C ARG A 167 18.39 -0.68 9.40
N ASN A 168 18.92 0.51 9.67
CA ASN A 168 18.58 1.27 10.87
C ASN A 168 17.08 1.60 10.88
N MET A 169 16.53 2.07 9.75
CA MET A 169 15.10 2.34 9.62
C MET A 169 14.27 1.09 9.91
N LEU A 170 14.64 -0.06 9.33
CA LEU A 170 13.96 -1.34 9.58
C LEU A 170 14.01 -1.76 11.05
N SER A 171 15.17 -1.66 11.69
CA SER A 171 15.31 -1.95 13.13
C SER A 171 14.36 -1.09 13.96
N ARG A 172 14.31 0.23 13.69
CA ARG A 172 13.40 1.16 14.37
C ARG A 172 11.93 0.82 14.14
N ILE A 173 11.55 0.38 12.94
CA ILE A 173 10.17 -0.08 12.67
C ILE A 173 9.87 -1.34 13.47
N LEU A 174 10.74 -2.36 13.40
CA LEU A 174 10.54 -3.63 14.09
C LEU A 174 10.39 -3.46 15.59
N HIS A 175 11.15 -2.54 16.21
CA HIS A 175 11.08 -2.26 17.65
C HIS A 175 10.05 -1.19 18.04
N GLY A 176 9.33 -0.58 17.09
CA GLY A 176 8.32 0.45 17.39
C GLY A 176 8.93 1.76 17.91
N GLU A 177 10.13 2.11 17.44
CA GLU A 177 10.87 3.32 17.81
C GLU A 177 10.54 4.51 16.91
N ILE A 178 9.54 4.36 16.04
CA ILE A 178 8.97 5.43 15.22
C ILE A 178 7.68 5.88 15.87
N SER A 179 7.59 7.19 16.17
CA SER A 179 6.40 7.78 16.78
C SER A 179 5.16 7.51 15.91
N GLY A 180 4.06 7.11 16.54
CA GLY A 180 2.80 6.78 15.86
C GLY A 180 2.78 5.39 15.21
N VAL A 181 3.91 4.69 15.11
CA VAL A 181 3.99 3.38 14.44
C VAL A 181 4.09 2.27 15.46
N THR A 182 3.19 1.30 15.35
CA THR A 182 3.19 0.11 16.19
C THR A 182 4.28 -0.84 15.75
N SER A 183 5.01 -1.41 16.72
CA SER A 183 5.95 -2.50 16.44
C SER A 183 5.22 -3.72 15.88
N PRO A 184 5.69 -4.30 14.76
CA PRO A 184 5.24 -5.61 14.28
C PRO A 184 5.32 -6.71 15.35
N LEU A 185 6.30 -6.66 16.26
CA LEU A 185 6.47 -7.63 17.35
C LEU A 185 5.29 -7.64 18.33
N LYS A 186 4.59 -6.52 18.49
CA LYS A 186 3.52 -6.36 19.51
C LYS A 186 2.39 -7.38 19.32
N TYR A 187 2.12 -7.77 18.08
CA TYR A 187 1.02 -8.66 17.71
C TYR A 187 1.48 -9.95 17.02
N ALA A 188 2.80 -10.17 16.93
CA ALA A 188 3.35 -11.30 16.21
C ALA A 188 3.27 -12.59 17.03
N GLU A 189 2.70 -13.63 16.43
CA GLU A 189 2.60 -14.97 17.01
C GLU A 189 3.02 -16.04 16.00
N GLY A 190 3.44 -17.20 16.50
CA GLY A 190 3.85 -18.34 15.68
C GLY A 190 4.90 -17.98 14.63
N VAL A 191 4.61 -18.37 13.37
CA VAL A 191 5.51 -18.18 12.22
C VAL A 191 5.84 -16.70 11.97
N GLU A 192 4.91 -15.78 12.22
CA GLU A 192 5.19 -14.35 12.05
C GLU A 192 6.30 -13.89 12.99
N ARG A 193 6.25 -14.33 14.25
CA ARG A 193 7.26 -13.98 15.25
C ARG A 193 8.62 -14.59 14.92
N GLU A 194 8.65 -15.86 14.51
CA GLU A 194 9.88 -16.53 14.10
C GLU A 194 10.57 -15.78 12.95
N ARG A 195 9.78 -15.33 11.97
CA ARG A 195 10.27 -14.57 10.83
C ARG A 195 10.78 -13.19 11.22
N ILE A 196 10.12 -12.49 12.13
CA ILE A 196 10.64 -11.20 12.63
C ILE A 196 11.99 -11.41 13.31
N CYS A 197 12.13 -12.42 14.17
CA CYS A 197 13.43 -12.75 14.79
C CYS A 197 14.51 -13.05 13.74
N GLU A 198 14.18 -13.76 12.65
CA GLU A 198 15.12 -14.00 11.55
C GLU A 198 15.56 -12.69 10.89
N LEU A 199 14.64 -11.74 10.66
CA LEU A 199 14.98 -10.44 10.11
C LEU A 199 15.86 -9.60 11.05
N GLU A 200 15.61 -9.62 12.36
CA GLU A 200 16.44 -8.91 13.35
C GLU A 200 17.91 -9.37 13.29
N VAL A 201 18.14 -10.68 13.16
CA VAL A 201 19.50 -11.24 13.00
C VAL A 201 20.15 -10.78 11.71
N LEU A 202 19.41 -10.76 10.59
CA LEU A 202 19.93 -10.31 9.29
C LEU A 202 20.28 -8.82 9.30
N ILE A 203 19.43 -8.00 9.91
CA ILE A 203 19.64 -6.55 10.06
C ILE A 203 20.90 -6.29 10.88
N SER A 204 21.13 -7.05 11.96
CA SER A 204 22.27 -6.85 12.87
C SER A 204 23.60 -7.36 12.32
N SER A 205 23.60 -8.56 11.71
CA SER A 205 24.82 -9.32 11.33
C SER A 205 25.67 -8.68 10.23
N THR A 206 25.12 -7.75 9.46
CA THR A 206 25.81 -7.18 8.31
C THR A 206 26.45 -5.81 8.62
N SER A 207 26.26 -5.32 9.85
CA SER A 207 26.86 -4.09 10.39
C SER A 207 28.29 -4.30 10.90
N GLU A 208 28.67 -5.54 11.20
CA GLU A 208 29.96 -5.90 11.84
C GLU A 208 31.11 -6.14 10.84
N ASN A 209 30.86 -6.03 9.53
CA ASN A 209 31.86 -6.26 8.47
C ASN A 209 32.36 -4.96 7.79
N LYS A 210 32.38 -3.83 8.51
CA LYS A 210 33.03 -2.58 8.06
C LYS A 210 34.10 -2.12 9.02
#